data_AF-A0A847JKK9-F1
#
_entry.id   AF-A0A847JKK9-F1
#
_cell.length_a   1.000
_cell.length_b   1.000
_cell.length_c   1.000
_cell.angle_alpha   90.00
_cell.angle_beta   90.00
_cell.angle_gamma   90.00
#
_symmetry.space_group_name_H-M   'P 1'
#
loop_
_entity.id
_entity.type
_entity.pdbx_description
1 polymer ?
#
loop_
_entity_poly.entity_id
_entity_poly.type
_entity_poly.pdbx_seq_one_letter_code
_entity_poly.pdbx_strand_id
1 'polypeptide(L)'
;AYMLPKGPSPLIYVIAFVAGLGFSAQYVFPWSMIPDVVEVDFAQTGERHEGIYFGVNAFLSKLTGAIGIAASGWALKLYGYVPEAEQTTHALFGIRFFFAIVPVIAFAISMPLLIWYPLTREKHAQLTRKNSA
;
A
#
# COMPACT_ATOMS: atom_id res chain seq x y z
N ALA A 1 13.33 -4.78 -18.18
CA ALA A 1 11.92 -4.97 -18.55
C ALA A 1 11.60 -4.20 -19.84
N TYR A 2 11.63 -4.92 -20.95
CA TYR A 2 11.24 -4.53 -22.32
C TYR A 2 9.73 -4.76 -22.54
N MET A 3 8.94 -4.81 -21.47
CA MET A 3 7.62 -5.47 -21.44
C MET A 3 6.42 -4.53 -21.58
N LEU A 4 6.64 -3.21 -21.59
CA LEU A 4 5.55 -2.26 -21.86
C LEU A 4 5.55 -1.87 -23.34
N PRO A 5 4.43 -2.06 -24.04
CA PRO A 5 4.25 -1.62 -25.41
C PRO A 5 4.56 -0.12 -25.55
N LYS A 6 5.36 0.25 -26.55
CA LYS A 6 5.74 1.65 -26.80
C LYS A 6 4.58 2.51 -27.34
N GLY A 7 3.41 1.90 -27.57
CA GLY A 7 2.20 2.56 -28.07
C GLY A 7 0.92 2.00 -27.44
N PRO A 8 -0.24 2.65 -27.69
CA PRO A 8 -1.53 2.18 -27.21
C PRO A 8 -1.80 0.79 -27.77
N SER A 9 -1.79 -0.19 -26.89
CA SER A 9 -1.99 -1.60 -27.25
C SER A 9 -3.04 -2.20 -26.32
N PRO A 10 -3.85 -3.16 -26.81
CA PRO A 10 -4.86 -3.84 -25.99
C PRO A 10 -4.29 -4.49 -24.72
N LEU A 11 -3.01 -4.86 -24.76
CA LEU A 11 -2.29 -5.52 -23.67
C LEU A 11 -2.15 -4.62 -22.43
N ILE A 12 -2.07 -3.30 -22.59
CA ILE A 12 -2.03 -2.35 -21.47
C ILE A 12 -3.33 -2.41 -20.66
N TYR A 13 -4.49 -2.59 -21.32
CA TYR A 13 -5.77 -2.70 -20.61
C TYR A 13 -5.85 -3.99 -19.78
N VAL A 14 -5.31 -5.09 -20.29
CA VAL A 14 -5.24 -6.36 -19.53
C VAL A 14 -4.32 -6.21 -18.32
N ILE A 15 -3.14 -5.61 -18.48
CA ILE A 15 -2.23 -5.33 -17.36
C ILE A 15 -2.89 -4.43 -16.33
N ALA A 16 -3.56 -3.36 -16.78
CA ALA A 16 -4.25 -2.42 -15.91
C ALA A 16 -5.40 -3.10 -15.14
N PHE A 17 -6.13 -4.01 -15.78
CA PHE A 17 -7.19 -4.78 -15.13
C PHE A 17 -6.64 -5.67 -14.00
N VAL A 18 -5.58 -6.44 -14.27
CA VAL A 18 -4.94 -7.31 -13.27
C VAL A 18 -4.33 -6.48 -12.14
N ALA A 19 -3.65 -5.38 -12.46
CA ALA A 19 -3.11 -4.46 -11.46
C ALA A 19 -4.23 -3.85 -10.59
N GLY A 20 -5.37 -3.49 -11.21
CA GLY A 20 -6.54 -2.95 -10.53
C GLY A 20 -7.11 -3.88 -9.47
N LEU A 21 -7.13 -5.20 -9.72
CA LEU A 21 -7.54 -6.19 -8.72
C LEU A 21 -6.63 -6.13 -7.48
N GLY A 22 -5.31 -6.07 -7.67
CA GLY A 22 -4.36 -5.92 -6.56
C GLY A 22 -4.53 -4.61 -5.79
N PHE A 23 -4.73 -3.50 -6.52
CA PHE A 23 -4.97 -2.18 -5.89
C PHE A 23 -6.27 -2.15 -5.08
N SER A 24 -7.32 -2.84 -5.50
CA SER A 24 -8.58 -2.92 -4.74
C SER A 24 -8.39 -3.58 -3.38
N ALA A 25 -7.65 -4.70 -3.32
CA ALA A 25 -7.32 -5.39 -2.08
C ALA A 25 -6.53 -4.46 -1.13
N GLN A 26 -5.48 -3.82 -1.64
CA GLN A 26 -4.66 -2.89 -0.88
C GLN A 26 -5.46 -1.71 -0.32
N TYR A 27 -6.48 -1.24 -1.05
CA TYR A 27 -7.32 -0.15 -0.60
C TYR A 27 -8.37 -0.59 0.41
N VAL A 28 -8.95 -1.79 0.30
CA VAL A 28 -10.04 -2.21 1.20
C VAL A 28 -9.53 -2.72 2.55
N PHE A 29 -8.46 -3.53 2.56
CA PHE A 29 -8.02 -4.22 3.78
C PHE A 29 -7.63 -3.28 4.93
N PRO A 30 -6.82 -2.23 4.74
CA PRO A 30 -6.42 -1.37 5.86
C PRO A 30 -7.61 -0.67 6.53
N TRP A 31 -8.63 -0.30 5.74
CA TRP A 31 -9.81 0.39 6.26
C TRP A 31 -10.75 -0.53 7.03
N SER A 32 -10.79 -1.83 6.71
CA SER A 32 -11.54 -2.80 7.51
C SER A 32 -10.77 -3.26 8.76
N MET A 33 -9.43 -3.35 8.69
CA MET A 33 -8.61 -3.87 9.79
C MET A 33 -8.45 -2.90 10.96
N ILE A 34 -8.48 -1.59 10.72
CA ILE A 34 -8.31 -0.59 11.80
C ILE A 34 -9.44 -0.67 12.84
N PRO A 35 -10.73 -0.65 12.45
CA PRO A 35 -11.84 -0.86 13.39
C PRO A 35 -11.75 -2.19 14.15
N ASP A 36 -11.36 -3.27 13.46
CA ASP A 36 -11.23 -4.60 14.06
C ASP A 36 -10.23 -4.61 15.24
N VAL A 37 -9.09 -3.94 15.07
CA VAL A 37 -8.08 -3.80 16.14
C VAL A 37 -8.60 -2.94 17.29
N VAL A 38 -9.33 -1.88 16.98
CA VAL A 38 -9.92 -0.98 17.97
C VAL A 38 -10.95 -1.71 18.84
N GLU A 39 -11.77 -2.58 18.27
CA GLU A 39 -12.72 -3.41 19.03
C GLU A 39 -12.02 -4.40 19.96
N VAL A 40 -10.95 -5.03 19.50
CA VAL A 40 -10.15 -5.97 20.30
C VAL A 40 -9.46 -5.26 21.46
N ASP A 41 -8.92 -4.07 21.21
CA ASP A 41 -8.29 -3.22 22.22
C ASP A 41 -9.31 -2.80 23.29
N PHE A 42 -10.49 -2.37 22.88
CA PHE A 42 -11.59 -2.04 23.80
C PHE A 42 -12.02 -3.27 24.63
N ALA A 43 -12.11 -4.45 24.02
CA ALA A 43 -12.50 -5.67 24.73
C ALA A 43 -11.45 -6.14 25.77
N GLN A 44 -10.19 -5.76 25.61
CA GLN A 44 -9.11 -6.11 26.54
C GLN A 44 -8.89 -5.05 27.63
N THR A 45 -9.01 -3.77 27.28
CA THR A 45 -8.68 -2.64 28.17
C THR A 45 -9.91 -2.02 28.83
N GLY A 46 -11.09 -2.10 28.20
CA GLY A 46 -12.30 -1.40 28.62
C GLY A 46 -12.31 0.10 28.27
N GLU A 47 -11.23 0.63 27.69
CA GLU A 47 -11.08 2.05 27.32
C GLU A 47 -11.17 2.23 25.80
N ARG A 48 -11.75 3.36 25.36
CA ARG A 48 -11.91 3.66 23.93
C ARG A 48 -10.71 4.46 23.40
N HIS A 49 -9.78 3.77 22.75
CA HIS A 49 -8.59 4.38 22.14
C HIS A 49 -8.72 4.71 20.64
N GLU A 50 -9.94 4.77 20.10
CA GLU A 50 -10.20 4.95 18.67
C GLU A 50 -9.44 6.15 18.08
N GLY A 51 -9.42 7.28 18.81
CA GLY A 51 -8.75 8.51 18.38
C GLY A 51 -7.23 8.36 18.20
N ILE A 52 -6.57 7.51 19.00
CA ILE A 52 -5.14 7.26 18.89
C ILE A 52 -4.85 6.43 17.64
N TYR A 53 -5.60 5.35 17.42
CA TYR A 53 -5.44 4.49 16.24
C TYR A 53 -5.68 5.24 14.93
N PHE A 54 -6.79 6.00 14.83
CA PHE A 54 -7.06 6.83 13.66
C PHE A 54 -6.06 7.98 13.50
N GLY A 55 -5.62 8.59 14.61
CA GLY A 55 -4.60 9.64 14.60
C GLY A 55 -3.26 9.15 14.06
N VAL A 56 -2.79 7.99 14.53
CA VAL A 56 -1.56 7.35 14.04
C VAL A 56 -1.70 6.95 12.57
N ASN A 57 -2.83 6.40 12.16
CA ASN A 57 -3.09 6.06 10.75
C ASN A 57 -3.03 7.30 9.83
N ALA A 58 -3.65 8.40 10.24
CA ALA A 58 -3.62 9.65 9.48
C ALA A 58 -2.20 10.24 9.41
N PHE A 59 -1.45 10.18 10.51
CA PHE A 59 -0.06 10.62 10.55
C PHE A 59 0.83 9.77 9.63
N LEU A 60 0.74 8.44 9.73
CA LEU A 60 1.50 7.51 8.88
C LEU A 60 1.18 7.69 7.40
N SER A 61 -0.08 7.93 7.06
CA SER A 61 -0.50 8.20 5.67
C SER A 61 0.18 9.46 5.11
N LYS A 62 0.22 10.54 5.90
CA LYS A 62 0.91 11.79 5.51
C LYS A 62 2.42 11.61 5.43
N LEU A 63 3.01 10.92 6.40
CA LEU A 63 4.45 10.65 6.43
C LEU A 63 4.89 9.81 5.23
N THR A 64 4.16 8.73 4.93
CA THR A 64 4.45 7.87 3.78
C THR A 64 4.25 8.62 2.47
N GLY A 65 3.23 9.46 2.37
CA GLY A 65 3.02 10.34 1.21
C GLY A 65 4.19 11.31 0.99
N ALA A 66 4.66 11.97 2.06
CA ALA A 66 5.81 12.88 1.99
C ALA A 66 7.10 12.15 1.58
N ILE A 67 7.36 10.97 2.17
CA ILE A 67 8.51 10.14 1.82
C ILE A 67 8.40 9.65 0.37
N GLY A 68 7.21 9.25 -0.10
CA GLY A 68 6.99 8.83 -1.48
C GLY A 68 7.30 9.92 -2.49
N ILE A 69 6.83 11.15 -2.23
CA ILE A 69 7.13 12.32 -3.08
C ILE A 69 8.64 12.60 -3.06
N ALA A 70 9.27 12.67 -1.89
CA ALA A 70 10.70 12.94 -1.78
C ALA A 70 11.56 11.88 -2.48
N ALA A 71 11.25 10.59 -2.25
CA ALA A 71 11.95 9.47 -2.86
C ALA A 71 11.80 9.46 -4.39
N SER A 72 10.60 9.76 -4.90
CA SER A 72 10.38 9.88 -6.34
C SER A 72 11.21 11.02 -6.95
N GLY A 73 11.29 12.17 -6.28
CA GLY A 73 12.11 13.30 -6.72
C GLY A 73 13.62 12.98 -6.73
N TRP A 74 14.11 12.30 -5.69
CA TRP A 74 15.51 11.85 -5.64
C TRP A 74 15.81 10.81 -6.72
N ALA A 75 14.89 9.87 -6.98
CA ALA A 75 15.04 8.90 -8.05
C ALA A 75 15.13 9.60 -9.41
N LEU A 76 14.22 10.54 -9.71
CA LEU A 76 14.27 11.31 -10.96
C LEU A 76 15.60 12.06 -11.13
N LYS A 77 16.10 12.69 -10.08
CA LYS A 77 17.39 13.37 -10.09
C LYS A 77 18.56 12.40 -10.33
N LEU A 78 18.55 11.24 -9.67
CA LEU A 78 19.61 10.23 -9.78
C LEU A 78 19.73 9.67 -11.20
N TYR A 79 18.60 9.47 -11.88
CA TYR A 79 18.56 8.90 -13.23
C TYR A 79 18.68 9.95 -14.34
N GLY A 80 18.85 11.22 -14.00
CA GLY A 80 19.08 12.31 -14.96
C GLY A 80 17.82 12.71 -15.73
N TYR A 81 16.67 12.72 -15.07
CA TYR A 81 15.41 13.20 -15.66
C TYR A 81 15.49 14.69 -15.99
N VAL A 82 15.10 15.06 -17.21
CA VAL A 82 15.07 16.46 -17.67
C VAL A 82 13.63 16.81 -18.06
N PRO A 83 12.93 17.73 -17.38
CA PRO A 83 11.57 18.10 -17.75
C PRO A 83 11.46 18.56 -19.21
N GLU A 84 10.38 18.18 -19.89
CA GLU A 84 10.00 18.67 -21.24
C GLU A 84 11.00 18.37 -22.39
N ALA A 85 12.06 17.61 -22.11
CA ALA A 85 13.00 17.11 -23.12
C ALA A 85 12.74 15.64 -23.47
N GLU A 86 13.30 15.17 -24.61
CA GLU A 86 13.35 13.73 -24.87
C GLU A 86 14.20 13.04 -23.81
N GLN A 87 13.60 12.08 -23.10
CA GLN A 87 14.26 11.39 -22.02
C GLN A 87 15.30 10.40 -22.54
N THR A 88 16.46 10.39 -21.91
CA THR A 88 17.49 9.39 -22.19
C THR A 88 16.98 7.99 -21.84
N THR A 89 17.53 6.96 -22.50
CA THR A 89 17.24 5.56 -22.18
C THR A 89 17.50 5.24 -20.70
N HIS A 90 18.49 5.91 -20.09
CA HIS A 90 18.81 5.78 -18.67
C HIS A 90 17.73 6.37 -17.75
N ALA A 91 17.22 7.57 -18.07
CA ALA A 91 16.13 8.19 -17.32
C ALA A 91 14.84 7.35 -17.39
N LEU A 92 14.50 6.85 -18.59
CA LEU A 92 13.34 5.95 -18.78
C LEU A 92 13.49 4.64 -18.01
N PHE A 93 14.69 4.06 -17.98
CA PHE A 93 14.97 2.87 -17.18
C PHE A 93 14.75 3.15 -15.69
N GLY A 94 15.28 4.26 -15.18
CA GLY A 94 15.14 4.67 -13.79
C GLY A 94 13.68 4.84 -13.35
N ILE A 95 12.88 5.55 -14.14
CA ILE A 95 11.45 5.74 -13.88
C ILE A 95 10.75 4.38 -13.82
N ARG A 96 10.96 3.52 -14.81
CA ARG A 96 10.32 2.20 -14.88
C ARG A 96 10.73 1.30 -13.73
N PHE A 97 12.01 1.31 -13.38
CA PHE A 97 12.54 0.54 -12.26
C PHE A 97 11.90 0.99 -10.95
N PHE A 98 11.82 2.31 -10.72
CA PHE A 98 11.25 2.87 -9.51
C PHE A 98 9.75 2.54 -9.40
N PHE A 99 8.97 2.72 -10.46
CA PHE A 99 7.52 2.46 -10.44
C PHE A 99 7.15 0.97 -10.43
N ALA A 100 8.02 0.07 -10.90
CA ALA A 100 7.73 -1.36 -10.92
C ALA A 100 8.30 -2.11 -9.71
N ILE A 101 9.57 -1.89 -9.38
CA ILE A 101 10.29 -2.70 -8.39
C ILE A 101 10.03 -2.20 -6.96
N VAL A 102 9.95 -0.89 -6.74
CA VAL A 102 9.75 -0.35 -5.39
C VAL A 102 8.42 -0.79 -4.78
N PRO A 103 7.28 -0.71 -5.50
CA PRO A 103 6.01 -1.23 -4.96
C PRO A 103 6.06 -2.74 -4.71
N VAL A 104 6.69 -3.50 -5.60
CA VAL A 104 6.82 -4.97 -5.44
C VAL A 104 7.62 -5.32 -4.18
N ILE A 105 8.73 -4.63 -3.91
CA ILE A 105 9.50 -4.83 -2.68
C ILE A 105 8.67 -4.44 -1.46
N ALA A 106 7.94 -3.32 -1.51
CA ALA A 106 7.07 -2.90 -0.42
C ALA A 106 6.02 -3.97 -0.09
N PHE A 107 5.32 -4.49 -1.12
CA PHE A 107 4.36 -5.58 -0.94
C PHE A 107 5.01 -6.88 -0.43
N ALA A 108 6.20 -7.23 -0.93
CA ALA A 108 6.93 -8.41 -0.47
C ALA A 108 7.32 -8.32 1.01
N ILE A 109 7.65 -7.12 1.51
CA ILE A 109 7.92 -6.88 2.94
C ILE A 109 6.62 -6.89 3.76
N SER A 110 5.52 -6.35 3.24
CA SER A 110 4.22 -6.35 3.93
C SER A 110 3.57 -7.73 4.01
N MET A 111 3.84 -8.61 3.06
CA MET A 111 3.16 -9.91 2.94
C MET A 111 3.39 -10.85 4.15
N PRO A 112 4.62 -11.03 4.69
CA PRO A 112 4.83 -11.79 5.93
C PRO A 112 4.06 -11.26 7.14
N LEU A 113 3.94 -9.93 7.27
CA LEU A 113 3.19 -9.30 8.37
C LEU A 113 1.69 -9.61 8.28
N LEU A 114 1.15 -9.71 7.06
CA LEU A 114 -0.24 -10.11 6.83
C LEU A 114 -0.47 -11.61 7.07
N ILE A 115 0.48 -12.47 6.68
CA ILE A 115 0.35 -13.93 6.90
C ILE A 115 0.39 -14.27 8.40
N TRP A 116 1.23 -13.58 9.17
CA TRP A 116 1.31 -13.77 10.62
C TRP A 116 0.30 -12.94 11.39
N TYR A 117 -0.64 -12.29 10.71
CA TYR A 117 -1.64 -11.45 11.35
C TYR A 117 -2.56 -12.32 12.24
N PRO A 118 -2.50 -12.18 13.57
CA PRO A 118 -3.14 -13.12 14.51
C PRO A 118 -4.62 -12.81 14.74
N LEU A 119 -5.17 -11.79 14.06
CA LEU A 119 -6.58 -11.40 14.11
C LEU A 119 -7.34 -12.18 13.02
N THR A 120 -7.39 -13.50 13.17
CA THR A 120 -8.22 -14.33 12.31
C THR A 120 -9.70 -14.02 12.57
N ARG A 121 -10.54 -14.11 11.53
CA ARG A 121 -12.01 -13.94 11.60
C ARG A 121 -12.66 -14.68 12.79
N GLU A 122 -12.06 -15.80 13.21
CA GLU A 122 -12.44 -16.61 14.38
C GLU A 122 -12.29 -15.88 15.72
N LYS A 123 -11.24 -15.06 15.91
CA LYS A 123 -11.07 -14.24 17.12
C LYS A 123 -12.06 -13.08 17.15
N HIS A 124 -12.34 -12.47 15.99
CA HIS A 124 -13.38 -11.44 15.89
C HIS A 124 -14.76 -11.99 16.26
N ALA A 125 -15.13 -13.15 15.71
CA ALA A 125 -16.39 -13.83 16.04
C ALA A 125 -16.49 -14.25 17.52
N GLN A 126 -15.37 -14.64 18.15
CA GLN A 126 -15.35 -14.95 19.58
C GLN A 126 -15.59 -13.71 20.45
N LEU A 127 -15.08 -12.54 20.07
CA LEU A 127 -15.26 -11.29 20.81
C LEU A 127 -16.70 -10.78 20.72
N THR A 128 -17.32 -10.80 19.53
CA THR A 128 -18.73 -10.41 19.37
C THR A 128 -19.68 -11.29 20.18
N ARG A 129 -19.37 -12.59 20.28
CA ARG A 129 -20.14 -13.57 21.08
C ARG A 129 -19.98 -13.38 22.58
N LYS A 130 -18.82 -12.88 23.05
CA LYS A 130 -18.57 -12.61 24.48
C LYS A 130 -19.26 -11.32 24.96
N ASN A 131 -19.47 -10.34 24.08
CA ASN A 131 -20.22 -9.10 24.38
C ASN A 131 -21.75 -9.26 24.34
N SER A 132 -22.27 -10.40 23.88
CA SER A 132 -23.71 -10.69 23.77
C SER A 132 -24.21 -11.70 24.83
N ALA A 133 -23.36 -12.07 25.78
CA ALA A 133 -23.67 -12.90 26.94
C ALA A 133 -23.42 -12.12 28.24
#